data_AF-A0AAN0JG69-F1
#
_entry.id   AF-A0AAN0JG69-F1
#
_cell.length_a   1.000
_cell.length_b   1.000
_cell.length_c   1.000
_cell.angle_alpha   90.00
_cell.angle_beta   90.00
_cell.angle_gamma   90.00
#
_symmetry.space_group_name_H-M   'P 1'
#
loop_
_entity.id
_entity.type
_entity.pdbx_description
1 polymer ?
#
loop_
_entity_poly.entity_id
_entity_poly.type
_entity_poly.pdbx_seq_one_letter_code
_entity_poly.pdbx_strand_id
1 'polypeptide(L)'
;MPPNFVHSLDSTHMMLTALDCQKSGIPFVAVHDSYWAHGRNIDEMNKFCREQFVALHSQPILKDLANFFEENFGGLPYKTTKEGKMVTSFLKELPSQGELDLNCIKDSTYFFS
;
A
#
# COMPACT_ATOMS: atom_id res chain seq x y z
N MET A 1 -14.58 -5.40 2.80
CA MET A 1 -13.12 -5.62 2.73
C MET A 1 -12.33 -4.51 2.03
N PRO A 2 -12.78 -3.92 0.90
CA PRO A 2 -11.96 -2.95 0.17
C PRO A 2 -11.45 -1.76 1.00
N PRO A 3 -12.27 -1.10 1.85
CA PRO A 3 -11.80 0.04 2.64
C PRO A 3 -10.68 -0.33 3.63
N ASN A 4 -10.83 -1.45 4.35
CA ASN A 4 -9.86 -1.88 5.35
C ASN A 4 -8.50 -2.24 4.73
N PHE A 5 -8.51 -2.82 3.52
CA PHE A 5 -7.28 -3.18 2.83
C PHE A 5 -6.50 -1.94 2.41
N VAL A 6 -7.18 -0.95 1.81
CA VAL A 6 -6.54 0.33 1.45
C VAL A 6 -5.99 1.02 2.71
N HIS A 7 -6.77 1.10 3.78
CA HIS A 7 -6.29 1.69 5.05
C HIS A 7 -5.07 0.97 5.64
N SER A 8 -4.95 -0.34 5.43
CA SER A 8 -3.76 -1.11 5.88
C SER A 8 -2.51 -0.77 5.07
N LEU A 9 -2.66 -0.44 3.78
CA LEU A 9 -1.57 0.04 2.93
C LEU A 9 -1.17 1.46 3.32
N ASP A 10 -2.13 2.35 3.57
CA ASP A 10 -1.86 3.70 4.06
C ASP A 10 -1.08 3.68 5.38
N SER A 11 -1.47 2.77 6.29
CA SER A 11 -0.79 2.57 7.58
C SER A 11 0.64 2.03 7.39
N THR A 12 0.83 1.12 6.42
CA THR A 12 2.15 0.57 6.09
C THR A 12 3.06 1.64 5.50
N HIS A 13 2.54 2.45 4.56
CA HIS A 13 3.27 3.57 3.95
C HIS A 13 3.68 4.62 5.00
N MET A 14 2.77 4.97 5.91
CA MET A 14 3.05 5.86 7.03
C MET A 14 4.17 5.29 7.92
N MET A 15 4.11 4.00 8.27
CA MET A 15 5.10 3.37 9.14
C MET A 15 6.48 3.29 8.49
N LEU A 16 6.55 2.95 7.19
CA LEU A 16 7.81 2.93 6.44
C LEU A 16 8.44 4.32 6.38
N THR A 17 7.62 5.35 6.11
CA THR A 17 8.07 6.76 6.11
C THR A 17 8.60 7.17 7.49
N ALA A 18 7.89 6.82 8.57
CA ALA A 18 8.31 7.11 9.94
C ALA A 18 9.65 6.45 10.28
N LEU A 19 9.89 5.21 9.85
CA LEU A 19 11.14 4.49 10.09
C LEU A 19 12.35 5.16 9.42
N ASP A 20 12.19 5.67 8.20
CA ASP A 20 13.29 6.38 7.50
C ASP A 20 13.52 7.79 8.06
N CYS A 21 12.46 8.50 8.45
CA CYS A 21 12.57 9.72 9.24
C CYS A 21 13.36 9.47 10.53
N GLN A 22 13.04 8.39 11.27
CA GLN A 22 13.73 8.03 12.50
C GLN A 22 15.22 7.73 12.27
N LYS A 23 15.55 6.96 11.21
CA LYS A 23 16.96 6.66 10.84
C LYS A 23 17.75 7.93 10.53
N SER A 24 17.07 8.95 10.01
CA SER A 24 17.66 10.25 9.64
C SER A 24 17.60 11.28 10.78
N GLY A 25 17.14 10.88 11.97
CA GLY A 25 17.04 11.76 13.14
C GLY A 25 15.95 12.83 13.02
N ILE A 26 14.96 12.63 12.15
CA ILE A 26 13.83 13.54 11.94
C ILE A 26 12.68 13.14 12.87
N PRO A 27 12.25 14.01 13.80
CA PRO A 27 11.03 13.79 14.55
C PRO A 27 9.82 13.76 13.61
N PHE A 28 9.07 12.67 13.64
CA PHE A 28 7.91 12.43 12.77
C PHE A 28 6.67 12.14 13.60
N VAL A 29 5.55 12.74 13.21
CA VAL A 29 4.21 12.47 13.75
C VAL A 29 3.26 12.33 12.57
N ALA A 30 2.29 11.42 12.68
CA ALA A 30 1.26 11.30 11.68
C ALA A 30 -0.14 11.20 12.31
N VAL A 31 -1.11 11.78 11.63
CA VAL A 31 -2.54 11.59 11.88
C VAL A 31 -3.14 11.09 10.59
N HIS A 32 -3.35 9.79 10.48
CA HIS A 32 -3.78 9.12 9.25
C HIS A 32 -2.85 9.43 8.05
N ASP A 33 -3.33 10.20 7.09
CA ASP A 33 -2.65 10.63 5.87
C ASP A 33 -1.92 11.97 6.01
N SER A 34 -1.95 12.59 7.20
CA SER A 34 -1.29 13.87 7.47
C SER A 34 0.04 13.65 8.19
N TYR A 35 1.15 14.01 7.54
CA TYR A 35 2.51 13.77 8.04
C TYR A 35 3.17 15.06 8.49
N TRP A 36 3.69 15.07 9.72
CA TRP A 36 4.25 16.25 10.37
C TRP A 36 5.71 16.01 10.76
N ALA A 37 6.54 17.00 10.47
CA ALA A 37 7.92 17.11 10.93
C ALA A 37 8.24 18.58 11.22
N HIS A 38 9.41 18.84 11.81
CA HIS A 38 9.88 20.21 11.98
C HIS A 38 10.10 20.87 10.60
N GLY A 39 9.78 22.16 10.45
CA GLY A 39 9.78 22.86 9.14
C GLY A 39 11.07 22.70 8.33
N ARG A 40 12.23 22.67 9.01
CA ARG A 40 13.54 22.46 8.36
C ARG A 40 13.72 21.08 7.69
N ASN A 41 12.87 20.11 8.01
CA ASN A 41 12.96 18.71 7.59
C ASN A 41 11.85 18.31 6.60
N ILE A 42 10.97 19.24 6.21
CA ILE A 42 9.82 18.93 5.34
C ILE A 42 10.27 18.38 3.98
N ASP A 43 11.32 18.95 3.38
CA ASP A 43 11.83 18.47 2.09
C ASP A 43 12.32 17.02 2.16
N GLU A 44 13.02 16.69 3.24
CA GLU A 44 13.57 15.34 3.48
C GLU A 44 12.47 14.34 3.84
N MET A 45 11.51 14.73 4.68
CA MET A 45 10.31 13.93 4.96
C MET A 45 9.51 13.64 3.67
N ASN A 46 9.30 14.65 2.82
CA ASN A 46 8.57 14.50 1.55
C ASN A 46 9.33 13.61 0.55
N LYS A 47 10.67 13.64 0.59
CA LYS A 47 11.49 12.68 -0.17
C LYS A 47 11.23 11.25 0.32
N PHE A 48 11.34 10.97 1.61
CA PHE A 48 11.07 9.62 2.16
C PHE A 48 9.64 9.16 1.90
N CYS A 49 8.66 10.06 2.04
CA CYS A 49 7.26 9.76 1.74
C CYS A 49 7.10 9.24 0.30
N ARG A 50 7.64 9.95 -0.69
CA ARG A 50 7.58 9.53 -2.10
C ARG A 50 8.36 8.26 -2.38
N GLU A 51 9.57 8.13 -1.82
CA GLU A 51 10.40 6.94 -1.97
C GLU A 51 9.69 5.70 -1.44
N GLN A 52 9.07 5.79 -0.26
CA GLN A 52 8.38 4.67 0.36
C GLN A 52 7.05 4.33 -0.31
N PHE A 53 6.34 5.32 -0.85
CA PHE A 53 5.16 5.05 -1.67
C PHE A 53 5.53 4.21 -2.90
N VAL A 54 6.56 4.63 -3.64
CA VAL A 54 7.03 3.90 -4.82
C VAL A 54 7.52 2.52 -4.42
N ALA A 55 8.31 2.40 -3.35
CA ALA A 55 8.81 1.10 -2.88
C ALA A 55 7.69 0.14 -2.50
N LEU A 56 6.67 0.60 -1.76
CA LEU A 56 5.52 -0.21 -1.37
C LEU A 56 4.72 -0.67 -2.59
N HIS A 57 4.30 0.27 -3.45
CA HIS A 57 3.43 -0.02 -4.59
C HIS A 57 4.14 -0.69 -5.77
N SER A 58 5.47 -0.76 -5.77
CA SER A 58 6.23 -1.58 -6.72
C SER A 58 6.19 -3.07 -6.37
N GLN A 59 5.73 -3.44 -5.17
CA GLN A 59 5.55 -4.84 -4.80
C GLN A 59 4.29 -5.42 -5.46
N PRO A 60 4.26 -6.74 -5.74
CA PRO A 60 3.10 -7.39 -6.35
C PRO A 60 1.95 -7.62 -5.34
N ILE A 61 1.55 -6.58 -4.60
CA ILE A 61 0.64 -6.61 -3.44
C ILE A 61 -0.64 -7.42 -3.71
N LEU A 62 -1.31 -7.17 -4.84
CA LEU A 62 -2.57 -7.87 -5.16
C LEU A 62 -2.36 -9.35 -5.47
N LYS A 63 -1.22 -9.70 -6.05
CA LYS A 63 -0.84 -11.09 -6.32
C LYS A 63 -0.52 -11.81 -5.01
N ASP A 64 0.22 -11.16 -4.12
CA ASP A 64 0.55 -11.73 -2.81
C ASP A 64 -0.70 -11.92 -1.95
N LEU A 65 -1.63 -10.96 -2.01
CA LEU A 65 -2.95 -11.10 -1.38
C LEU A 65 -3.75 -12.27 -1.97
N ALA A 66 -3.74 -12.44 -3.29
CA ALA A 66 -4.40 -13.56 -3.95
C ALA A 66 -3.80 -14.90 -3.52
N ASN A 67 -2.47 -15.01 -3.50
CA ASN A 67 -1.78 -16.21 -3.02
C ASN A 67 -2.14 -16.49 -1.55
N PHE A 68 -2.15 -15.47 -0.69
CA PHE A 68 -2.57 -15.60 0.70
C PHE A 68 -3.98 -16.18 0.83
N PHE A 69 -4.94 -15.68 0.04
CA PHE A 69 -6.31 -16.20 0.09
C PHE A 69 -6.42 -17.64 -0.43
N GLU A 70 -5.68 -18.00 -1.48
CA GLU A 70 -5.65 -19.37 -2.01
C GLU A 70 -5.05 -20.34 -0.99
N GLU A 71 -3.91 -20.00 -0.39
CA GLU A 71 -3.23 -20.85 0.60
C GLU A 71 -4.07 -21.06 1.87
N ASN A 72 -4.74 -20.01 2.35
CA ASN A 72 -5.44 -20.05 3.64
C ASN A 72 -6.90 -20.48 3.53
N PHE A 73 -7.55 -20.27 2.37
CA PHE A 73 -8.99 -20.48 2.21
C PHE A 73 -9.37 -21.24 0.93
N GLY A 74 -8.42 -21.60 0.07
CA GLY A 74 -8.67 -22.29 -1.20
C GLY A 74 -9.27 -23.69 -1.06
N GLY A 75 -9.12 -24.34 0.10
CA GLY A 75 -9.77 -25.63 0.39
C GLY A 75 -11.19 -25.53 0.96
N LEU A 76 -11.69 -24.32 1.24
CA LEU A 76 -12.97 -24.14 1.93
C LEU A 76 -14.13 -24.04 0.94
N PRO A 77 -15.24 -24.77 1.17
CA PRO A 77 -16.44 -24.63 0.35
C PRO A 77 -17.12 -23.29 0.65
N TYR A 78 -17.32 -22.46 -0.38
CA TYR A 78 -18.13 -21.23 -0.29
C TYR A 78 -19.47 -21.42 -1.00
N LYS A 79 -20.57 -21.31 -0.25
CA LYS A 79 -21.93 -21.38 -0.81
C LYS A 79 -22.29 -20.03 -1.42
N THR A 80 -22.17 -19.89 -2.74
CA THR A 80 -22.99 -18.92 -3.49
C THR A 80 -24.28 -19.59 -3.94
N THR A 81 -25.35 -18.80 -4.04
CA THR A 81 -26.75 -19.26 -4.00
C THR A 81 -27.21 -20.15 -5.16
N LYS A 82 -26.41 -20.46 -6.19
CA LYS A 82 -26.83 -21.41 -7.24
C LYS A 82 -25.77 -22.35 -7.83
N GLU A 83 -24.48 -22.16 -7.63
CA GLU A 83 -23.43 -23.07 -8.10
C GLU A 83 -22.21 -22.92 -7.20
N GLY A 84 -21.66 -24.02 -6.69
CA GLY A 84 -20.54 -24.01 -5.74
C GLY A 84 -19.25 -23.49 -6.38
N LYS A 85 -19.06 -22.17 -6.40
CA LYS A 85 -17.78 -21.56 -6.76
C LYS A 85 -16.85 -21.57 -5.54
N MET A 86 -15.61 -22.03 -5.73
CA MET A 86 -14.56 -21.94 -4.71
C MET A 86 -14.38 -20.48 -4.28
N VAL A 87 -14.03 -20.25 -2.99
CA VAL A 87 -13.71 -18.91 -2.46
C VAL A 87 -12.78 -18.18 -3.43
N THR A 88 -11.84 -18.89 -4.02
CA THR A 88 -10.76 -18.33 -4.84
C THR A 88 -11.13 -18.05 -6.29
N SER A 89 -12.37 -18.30 -6.70
CA SER A 89 -12.81 -18.07 -8.07
C SER A 89 -12.67 -16.61 -8.54
N PHE A 90 -12.76 -15.62 -7.64
CA PHE A 90 -12.53 -14.20 -7.96
C PHE A 90 -11.04 -13.83 -8.06
N LEU A 91 -10.13 -14.68 -7.58
CA LEU A 91 -8.68 -14.46 -7.64
C LEU A 91 -8.09 -14.78 -9.02
N LYS A 92 -8.84 -15.51 -9.86
CA LYS A 92 -8.43 -15.88 -11.21
C LYS A 92 -8.40 -14.69 -12.18
N GLU A 93 -9.06 -13.59 -11.83
CA GLU A 93 -9.19 -12.39 -12.66
C GLU A 93 -8.66 -11.16 -11.92
N LEU A 94 -7.39 -11.21 -11.50
CA LEU A 94 -6.73 -10.00 -11.00
C LEU A 94 -6.74 -8.92 -12.11
N PRO A 95 -7.10 -7.66 -11.78
CA PRO A 95 -7.09 -6.60 -12.76
C PRO A 95 -5.68 -6.40 -13.32
N SER A 96 -5.59 -6.17 -14.63
CA SER A 96 -4.32 -5.83 -15.28
C SER A 96 -3.80 -4.49 -14.79
N GLN A 97 -2.47 -4.36 -14.65
CA GLN A 97 -1.85 -3.07 -14.37
C GLN A 97 -2.00 -2.12 -15.57
N GLY A 98 -2.10 -0.83 -15.27
CA GLY A 98 -2.03 0.22 -16.29
C GLY A 98 -0.59 0.54 -16.71
N GLU A 99 -0.42 1.63 -17.46
CA GLU A 99 0.88 2.05 -18.03
C GLU A 99 1.62 3.10 -17.18
N LEU A 100 1.10 3.46 -16.01
CA LEU A 100 1.72 4.46 -15.13
C LEU A 100 3.09 3.98 -14.63
N ASP A 101 4.15 4.73 -14.93
CA ASP A 101 5.45 4.56 -14.28
C ASP A 101 5.43 5.18 -12.87
N LEU A 102 5.45 4.32 -11.85
CA LEU A 102 5.45 4.76 -10.45
C LEU A 102 6.65 5.65 -10.09
N ASN A 103 7.77 5.58 -10.82
CA ASN A 103 8.93 6.42 -10.52
C ASN A 103 8.64 7.92 -10.69
N CYS A 104 7.66 8.30 -11.52
CA CYS A 104 7.28 9.71 -11.68
C CYS A 104 6.78 10.36 -10.38
N ILE A 105 6.35 9.55 -9.41
CA ILE A 105 5.86 10.03 -8.11
C ILE A 105 6.98 10.69 -7.30
N LYS A 106 8.24 10.25 -7.47
CA LYS A 106 9.41 10.83 -6.78
C LYS A 106 9.61 12.31 -7.09
N ASP A 107 9.19 12.73 -8.28
CA ASP A 107 9.31 14.11 -8.76
C ASP A 107 8.01 14.91 -8.59
N SER A 108 6.94 14.29 -8.10
CA SER A 108 5.64 14.96 -7.95
C SER A 108 5.64 15.90 -6.74
N THR A 109 5.57 17.21 -7.01
CA THR A 109 5.52 18.24 -5.98
C THR A 109 4.25 18.18 -5.13
N TYR A 110 3.11 17.80 -5.73
CA TYR A 110 1.80 17.80 -5.08
C TYR A 110 1.34 16.41 -4.64
N PHE A 111 2.25 15.44 -4.60
CA PHE A 111 1.93 14.10 -4.11
C PHE A 111 1.62 14.10 -2.60
N PHE A 112 2.40 14.87 -1.84
CA PHE A 112 2.19 15.17 -0.43
C PHE A 112 2.58 16.64 -0.25
N SER A 113 1.61 17.48 0.12
CA SER A 113 1.77 18.94 0.21
C SER A 113 1.17 19.50 1.49
#